data_AF-M1PJZ2-F1
#
_entry.id   AF-M1PJZ2-F1
#
_cell.length_a   1.000
_cell.length_b   1.000
_cell.length_c   1.000
_cell.angle_alpha   90.00
_cell.angle_beta   90.00
_cell.angle_gamma   90.00
#
_symmetry.space_group_name_H-M   'P 1'
#
loop_
_entity.id
_entity.type
_entity.pdbx_description
1 polymer ?
#
loop_
_entity_poly.entity_id
_entity_poly.type
_entity_poly.pdbx_seq_one_letter_code
_entity_poly.pdbx_strand_id
1 'polypeptide(L)'
;MKLFKNQSGQGMTEYIIIVAVIALAGIAAFSYFGKTVRNQTAAMSESLAGDKAAATTAITAADTSAGKAATEGTTDANLKDYVDRQE
;
A
#
# COMPACT_ATOMS: atom_id res chain seq x y z
N MET A 1 -46.13 0.80 3.18
CA MET A 1 -44.90 1.34 2.58
C MET A 1 -44.07 1.94 3.72
N LYS A 2 -43.05 1.22 4.19
CA LYS A 2 -42.22 1.65 5.34
C LYS A 2 -41.34 2.80 4.86
N LEU A 3 -41.64 4.01 5.32
CA LEU A 3 -40.88 5.22 5.05
C LEU A 3 -39.46 5.05 5.62
N PHE A 4 -38.47 5.06 4.74
CA PHE A 4 -37.06 5.13 5.12
C PHE A 4 -36.86 6.38 5.99
N LYS A 5 -36.50 6.14 7.24
CA LYS A 5 -36.28 7.16 8.24
C LYS A 5 -34.99 7.88 7.86
N ASN A 6 -35.10 9.14 7.42
CA ASN A 6 -33.98 10.01 7.09
C ASN A 6 -32.99 10.05 8.27
N GLN A 7 -31.83 9.42 8.07
CA GLN A 7 -30.68 9.49 8.98
C GLN A 7 -29.85 10.74 8.66
N SER A 8 -30.39 11.92 8.93
CA SER A 8 -29.63 13.16 8.89
C SER A 8 -28.70 13.21 10.11
N GLY A 9 -27.51 12.61 9.98
CA GLY A 9 -26.46 12.61 11.00
C GLY A 9 -25.74 11.28 11.20
N GLN A 10 -26.32 10.16 10.75
CA GLN A 10 -25.71 8.83 10.91
C GLN A 10 -24.69 8.53 9.79
N GLY A 11 -24.83 9.18 8.63
CA GLY A 11 -23.97 8.92 7.47
C GLY A 11 -22.54 9.46 7.59
N MET A 12 -22.30 10.63 8.21
CA MET A 12 -20.98 11.27 8.16
C MET A 12 -19.92 10.52 8.98
N THR A 13 -20.22 10.16 10.22
CA THR A 13 -19.29 9.41 11.08
C THR A 13 -19.07 7.98 10.57
N GLU A 14 -20.12 7.34 10.08
CA GLU A 14 -20.01 6.00 9.50
C GLU A 14 -19.17 6.00 8.21
N TYR A 15 -19.32 7.03 7.36
CA TYR A 15 -18.47 7.21 6.19
C TYR A 15 -17.01 7.43 6.58
N ILE A 16 -16.75 8.26 7.60
CA ILE A 16 -15.39 8.52 8.08
C ILE A 16 -14.75 7.23 8.61
N ILE A 17 -15.49 6.40 9.35
CA ILE A 17 -15.00 5.11 9.87
C ILE A 17 -14.70 4.13 8.72
N ILE A 18 -15.62 3.99 7.76
CA ILE A 18 -15.42 3.09 6.61
C ILE A 18 -14.21 3.54 5.77
N VAL A 19 -14.09 4.85 5.49
CA VAL A 19 -12.97 5.41 4.75
C VAL A 19 -11.65 5.20 5.50
N ALA A 20 -11.63 5.40 6.82
CA ALA A 20 -10.44 5.17 7.64
C ALA A 20 -10.00 3.70 7.60
N VAL A 21 -10.91 2.74 7.68
CA VAL A 21 -10.57 1.30 7.59
C VAL A 21 -10.03 0.93 6.20
N ILE A 22 -10.64 1.43 5.12
CA ILE A 22 -10.14 1.21 3.75
C ILE A 22 -8.75 1.84 3.56
N ALA A 23 -8.56 3.06 4.07
CA ALA A 23 -7.28 3.74 3.99
C ALA A 23 -6.19 2.96 4.74
N LEU A 24 -6.46 2.50 5.95
CA LEU A 24 -5.51 1.68 6.74
C LEU A 24 -5.16 0.37 6.02
N ALA A 25 -6.14 -0.31 5.42
CA ALA A 25 -5.91 -1.53 4.64
C ALA A 25 -5.03 -1.28 3.39
N GLY A 26 -5.11 -0.09 2.79
CA GLY A 26 -4.35 0.25 1.59
C GLY A 26 -2.87 0.60 1.82
N ILE A 27 -2.49 1.05 3.02
CA ILE A 27 -1.15 1.62 3.27
C ILE A 27 -0.03 0.64 2.91
N ALA A 28 -0.11 -0.61 3.38
CA ALA A 28 0.94 -1.61 3.14
C ALA A 28 1.06 -1.96 1.64
N ALA A 29 -0.08 -2.23 1.00
CA ALA A 29 -0.14 -2.59 -0.42
C ALA A 29 0.45 -1.48 -1.31
N PHE A 30 0.03 -0.22 -1.09
CA PHE A 30 0.51 0.91 -1.89
C PHE A 30 1.94 1.35 -1.54
N SER A 31 2.40 1.15 -0.29
CA SER A 31 3.78 1.46 0.12
C SER A 31 4.79 0.57 -0.60
N TYR A 32 4.59 -0.75 -0.56
CA TYR A 32 5.51 -1.68 -1.22
C TYR A 32 5.42 -1.58 -2.75
N PHE A 33 4.20 -1.44 -3.30
CA PHE A 33 4.02 -1.18 -4.73
C PHE A 33 4.76 0.08 -5.20
N GLY A 34 4.61 1.21 -4.48
CA GLY A 34 5.28 2.46 -4.80
C GLY A 34 6.81 2.34 -4.75
N LYS A 35 7.35 1.60 -3.77
CA LYS A 35 8.78 1.29 -3.68
C LYS A 35 9.25 0.47 -4.89
N THR A 36 8.50 -0.54 -5.30
CA THR A 36 8.82 -1.36 -6.50
C THR A 36 8.88 -0.50 -7.76
N VAL A 37 7.85 0.33 -8.01
CA VAL A 37 7.80 1.20 -9.19
C VAL A 37 8.97 2.20 -9.19
N ARG A 38 9.25 2.84 -8.06
CA ARG A 38 10.35 3.80 -7.94
C ARG A 38 11.71 3.13 -8.19
N ASN A 39 11.93 1.95 -7.63
CA ASN A 39 13.18 1.21 -7.79
C ASN A 39 13.38 0.73 -9.24
N GLN A 40 12.32 0.24 -9.91
CA GLN A 40 12.42 -0.10 -11.33
C GLN A 40 12.69 1.12 -12.21
N THR A 41 12.04 2.26 -11.91
CA THR A 41 12.31 3.51 -12.63
C THR A 41 13.76 3.94 -12.46
N ALA A 42 14.30 3.86 -11.24
CA ALA A 42 15.71 4.12 -10.96
C ALA A 42 16.62 3.16 -11.74
N ALA A 43 16.31 1.87 -11.78
CA ALA A 43 17.08 0.89 -12.56
C ALA A 43 17.11 1.21 -14.05
N MET A 44 15.99 1.67 -14.62
CA MET A 44 15.90 2.09 -16.02
C MET A 44 16.74 3.34 -16.28
N SER A 45 16.66 4.35 -15.40
CA SER A 45 17.47 5.56 -15.48
C SER A 45 18.97 5.25 -15.41
N GLU A 46 19.36 4.37 -14.51
CA GLU A 46 20.75 4.02 -14.27
C GLU A 46 21.32 3.14 -15.40
N SER A 47 20.50 2.22 -15.92
CA SER A 47 20.84 1.45 -17.13
C SER A 47 21.07 2.36 -18.33
N LEU A 48 20.26 3.42 -18.47
CA LEU A 48 20.40 4.42 -19.52
C LEU A 48 21.64 5.30 -19.32
N ALA A 49 21.98 5.62 -18.06
CA ALA A 49 23.22 6.31 -17.71
C ALA A 49 24.48 5.45 -17.91
N GLY A 50 24.32 4.15 -18.12
CA GLY A 50 25.41 3.20 -18.39
C GLY A 50 25.96 2.51 -17.15
N ASP A 51 25.48 2.85 -15.95
CA ASP A 51 25.89 2.21 -14.70
C ASP A 51 25.05 0.95 -14.44
N LYS A 52 25.56 -0.18 -14.92
CA LYS A 52 24.90 -1.48 -14.79
C LYS A 52 24.87 -2.00 -13.35
N ALA A 53 25.83 -1.57 -12.51
CA ALA A 53 25.93 -2.03 -11.13
C ALA A 53 24.82 -1.40 -10.29
N ALA A 54 24.67 -0.08 -10.36
CA ALA A 54 23.62 0.63 -9.66
C ALA A 54 22.22 0.27 -10.21
N ALA A 55 22.09 0.00 -11.52
CA ALA A 55 20.86 -0.55 -12.09
C ALA A 55 20.48 -1.91 -11.48
N THR A 56 21.45 -2.81 -11.33
CA THR A 56 21.23 -4.14 -10.72
C THR A 56 20.81 -4.01 -9.26
N THR A 57 21.47 -3.13 -8.49
CA THR A 57 21.08 -2.85 -7.10
C THR A 57 19.63 -2.36 -7.01
N ALA A 58 19.22 -1.45 -7.89
CA ALA A 58 17.86 -0.95 -7.94
C ALA A 58 16.83 -2.05 -8.31
N ILE A 59 17.18 -2.96 -9.22
CA ILE A 59 16.35 -4.14 -9.54
C ILE A 59 16.18 -5.04 -8.30
N THR A 60 17.27 -5.37 -7.59
CA THR A 60 17.20 -6.21 -6.39
C THR A 60 16.33 -5.56 -5.30
N ALA A 61 16.41 -4.24 -5.13
CA ALA A 61 15.56 -3.50 -4.21
C ALA A 61 14.09 -3.50 -4.63
N ALA A 62 13.81 -3.45 -5.94
CA ALA A 62 12.45 -3.60 -6.48
C ALA A 62 11.90 -5.01 -6.21
N ASP A 63 12.70 -6.05 -6.44
CA ASP A 63 12.32 -7.45 -6.23
C ASP A 63 12.03 -7.73 -4.75
N THR A 64 12.89 -7.22 -3.85
CA THR A 64 12.65 -7.28 -2.40
C THR A 64 11.33 -6.61 -2.01
N SER A 65 11.02 -5.45 -2.61
CA SER A 65 9.77 -4.73 -2.34
C SER A 65 8.55 -5.48 -2.88
N ALA A 66 8.67 -6.10 -4.06
CA ALA A 66 7.64 -6.94 -4.65
C ALA A 66 7.38 -8.20 -3.80
N GLY A 67 8.44 -8.84 -3.31
CA GLY A 67 8.32 -9.98 -2.39
C GLY A 67 7.59 -9.61 -1.10
N LYS A 68 7.94 -8.47 -0.49
CA LYS A 68 7.21 -7.96 0.68
C LYS A 68 5.74 -7.67 0.35
N ALA A 69 5.45 -7.04 -0.78
CA ALA A 69 4.06 -6.81 -1.21
C ALA A 69 3.27 -8.12 -1.36
N ALA A 70 3.89 -9.16 -1.93
CA ALA A 70 3.27 -10.47 -2.07
C ALA A 70 2.99 -11.12 -0.72
N THR A 71 3.93 -11.07 0.22
CA THR A 71 3.74 -11.57 1.60
C THR A 71 2.60 -10.85 2.30
N GLU A 72 2.56 -9.51 2.21
CA GLU A 72 1.46 -8.72 2.78
C GLU A 72 0.10 -9.10 2.18
N GLY A 73 0.03 -9.28 0.86
CA GLY A 73 -1.21 -9.67 0.19
C GLY A 73 -1.75 -11.06 0.59
N THR A 74 -0.89 -11.90 1.16
CA THR A 74 -1.26 -13.23 1.68
C THR A 74 -1.46 -13.27 3.20
N THR A 75 -1.14 -12.18 3.91
CA THR A 75 -1.27 -12.14 5.37
C THR A 75 -2.68 -11.68 5.74
N ASP A 76 -3.39 -12.48 6.52
CA ASP A 76 -4.66 -12.07 7.13
C ASP A 76 -4.41 -10.94 8.12
N ALA A 77 -4.65 -9.70 7.69
CA ALA A 77 -4.40 -8.51 8.49
C ALA A 77 -5.66 -8.09 9.25
N ASN A 78 -5.61 -8.13 10.57
CA ASN A 78 -6.60 -7.55 11.45
C ASN A 78 -6.17 -6.14 11.91
N LEU A 79 -7.08 -5.38 12.52
CA LEU A 79 -6.81 -3.98 12.93
C LEU A 79 -5.60 -3.86 13.86
N LYS A 80 -5.31 -4.89 14.66
CA LYS A 80 -4.15 -4.92 15.55
C LYS A 80 -2.84 -5.02 14.77
N ASP A 81 -2.80 -5.79 13.69
CA ASP A 81 -1.59 -5.95 12.87
C ASP A 81 -1.17 -4.63 12.19
N TYR A 82 -2.10 -3.70 11.95
CA TYR A 82 -1.79 -2.38 11.40
C TYR A 82 -1.27 -1.38 12.44
N VAL A 83 -1.68 -1.53 13.71
CA VAL A 83 -1.18 -0.71 14.82
C VAL A 83 0.26 -1.10 15.16
N ASP A 84 0.54 -2.40 15.20
CA ASP A 84 1.86 -2.92 15.57
C ASP A 84 2.92 -2.73 14.46
N ARG A 85 2.51 -2.48 13.21
CA ARG A 85 3.40 -2.24 12.06
C ARG A 85 3.93 -0.81 11.93
N GLN A 86 3.49 0.10 12.81
CA GLN A 86 3.88 1.52 12.81
C GLN A 86 4.99 1.83 13.85
N GLU A 87 5.45 0.83 14.62
CA GLU A 87 6.67 0.88 15.43
C GLU A 87 7.88 0.29 14.68
#